data_AF-A0A821NF00-F1
#
_entry.id   AF-A0A821NF00-F1
#
_cell.length_a   1.000
_cell.length_b   1.000
_cell.length_c   1.000
_cell.angle_alpha   90.00
_cell.angle_beta   90.00
_cell.angle_gamma   90.00
#
_symmetry.space_group_name_H-M   'P 1'
#
loop_
_entity.id
_entity.type
_entity.pdbx_description
1 polymer ?
#
loop_
_entity_poly.entity_id
_entity_poly.type
_entity_poly.pdbx_seq_one_letter_code
_entity_poly.pdbx_strand_id
1 'polypeptide(L)'
;MQRVSVRRQQLDNQNNKRWSTSLIDNNDQEEQISCQSPCLTLLTNKLGIPEEKAERACVATGFRSVQAATDWLLQRQDDDRLIRTEFIIVLCPDERLNEQIRTFTSEIFRYLAQGNSLNDRQYLRAFKLSSFFHVPDRHVYKLHKVFDSVIEQYHRLFKQLLHVVLYITNDYLMLMPDIEGKKLVQTIFDMIKQQFELIVPNVPIIPAKKVTHLTLTHGLSSLFNLSIEQRVSLKQLAELCIELDRPVNWNLRLYSRERSSMNEIVYRVVSSTTDTTINKCLLLKANDLFMVLDNGRIGEQENVFGE
;
A
#
# COMPACT_ATOMS: atom_id res chain seq x y z
N MET A 1 -19.59 -51.23 -12.89
CA MET A 1 -18.66 -50.32 -13.62
C MET A 1 -19.49 -49.45 -14.56
N GLN A 2 -19.08 -48.19 -14.75
CA GLN A 2 -19.73 -47.12 -15.55
C GLN A 2 -20.94 -46.41 -14.91
N ARG A 3 -20.68 -45.27 -14.24
CA ARG A 3 -21.51 -44.03 -14.18
C ARG A 3 -20.95 -43.03 -13.12
N VAL A 4 -19.66 -42.69 -13.19
CA VAL A 4 -19.10 -41.59 -12.36
C VAL A 4 -18.16 -40.64 -13.14
N SER A 5 -17.80 -40.95 -14.40
CA SER A 5 -16.72 -40.23 -15.09
C SER A 5 -17.12 -38.99 -15.90
N VAL A 6 -18.41 -38.64 -16.02
CA VAL A 6 -18.82 -37.56 -16.95
C VAL A 6 -19.09 -36.22 -16.24
N ARG A 7 -19.24 -36.20 -14.91
CA ARG A 7 -19.54 -34.96 -14.15
C ARG A 7 -18.32 -34.14 -13.72
N ARG A 8 -17.10 -34.71 -13.75
CA ARG A 8 -15.86 -33.96 -13.42
C ARG A 8 -15.31 -33.14 -14.59
N GLN A 9 -15.53 -33.55 -15.84
CA GLN A 9 -15.05 -32.81 -17.01
C GLN A 9 -15.88 -31.56 -17.38
N GLN A 10 -17.08 -31.39 -16.82
CA GLN A 10 -17.88 -30.18 -17.05
C GLN A 10 -17.66 -29.06 -16.01
N LEU A 11 -17.06 -29.37 -14.85
CA LEU A 11 -16.70 -28.36 -13.83
C LEU A 11 -15.30 -27.78 -14.04
N ASP A 12 -14.37 -28.56 -14.59
CA ASP A 12 -13.01 -28.07 -14.90
C ASP A 12 -12.97 -27.13 -16.13
N ASN A 13 -14.03 -27.14 -16.96
CA ASN A 13 -14.14 -26.26 -18.13
C ASN A 13 -14.79 -24.90 -17.84
N GLN A 14 -15.25 -24.63 -16.60
CA GLN A 14 -15.79 -23.32 -16.21
C GLN A 14 -14.75 -22.40 -15.54
N ASN A 15 -13.67 -22.94 -14.97
CA ASN A 15 -12.61 -22.14 -14.34
C ASN A 15 -11.47 -21.73 -15.30
N ASN A 16 -11.51 -22.18 -16.56
CA ASN A 16 -10.53 -21.83 -17.57
C ASN A 16 -11.05 -20.79 -18.58
N LYS A 17 -12.04 -19.98 -18.18
CA LYS A 17 -12.31 -18.70 -18.84
C LYS A 17 -11.17 -17.74 -18.52
N ARG A 18 -10.08 -17.95 -19.25
CA ARG A 18 -9.19 -16.92 -19.82
C ARG A 18 -9.88 -15.58 -19.73
N TRP A 19 -9.43 -14.72 -18.81
CA TRP A 19 -9.85 -13.32 -18.73
C TRP A 19 -9.71 -12.74 -20.13
N SER A 20 -10.84 -12.60 -20.82
CA SER A 20 -10.89 -12.19 -22.21
C SER A 20 -10.39 -10.76 -22.29
N THR A 21 -9.30 -10.58 -23.01
CA THR A 21 -8.71 -9.29 -23.42
C THR A 21 -9.58 -8.60 -24.47
N SER A 22 -10.84 -8.37 -24.17
CA SER A 22 -11.79 -7.66 -25.02
C SER A 22 -12.65 -6.75 -24.16
N LEU A 23 -12.83 -5.47 -24.42
CA LEU A 23 -12.39 -4.59 -25.48
C LEU A 23 -12.52 -3.19 -24.85
N ILE A 24 -11.56 -2.31 -25.10
CA ILE A 24 -11.91 -0.92 -25.34
C ILE A 24 -12.70 -1.02 -26.66
N ASP A 25 -14.03 -1.09 -26.56
CA ASP A 25 -14.88 -0.96 -27.73
C ASP A 25 -14.69 0.46 -28.25
N ASN A 26 -13.97 0.53 -29.37
CA ASN A 26 -13.79 1.74 -30.16
C ASN A 26 -15.14 2.11 -30.78
N ASN A 27 -15.98 2.81 -30.03
CA ASN A 27 -16.97 3.78 -30.47
C ASN A 27 -17.93 4.05 -29.31
N ASP A 28 -17.62 5.08 -28.52
CA ASP A 28 -18.56 6.17 -28.24
C ASP A 28 -17.88 7.18 -27.31
N GLN A 29 -17.52 8.31 -27.90
CA GLN A 29 -17.03 9.55 -27.31
C GLN A 29 -15.69 9.48 -26.55
N GLU A 30 -14.69 10.11 -27.17
CA GLU A 30 -13.50 10.65 -26.51
C GLU A 30 -13.90 11.61 -25.37
N GLU A 31 -14.36 11.10 -24.24
CA GLU A 31 -13.95 11.72 -22.98
C GLU A 31 -12.49 11.31 -22.78
N GLN A 32 -11.60 12.05 -23.47
CA GLN A 32 -10.21 12.15 -23.05
C GLN A 32 -10.25 12.40 -21.54
N ILE A 33 -9.87 11.41 -20.74
CA ILE A 33 -9.63 11.62 -19.31
C ILE A 33 -8.74 12.85 -19.26
N SER A 34 -9.27 13.97 -18.76
CA SER A 34 -8.53 15.22 -18.73
C SER A 34 -7.21 14.94 -18.02
N CYS A 35 -6.15 14.87 -18.82
CA CYS A 35 -4.84 14.39 -18.39
C CYS A 35 -4.12 15.40 -17.49
N GLN A 36 -4.74 16.56 -17.28
CA GLN A 36 -4.21 17.66 -16.49
C GLN A 36 -4.97 17.80 -15.18
N SER A 37 -4.20 17.91 -14.10
CA SER A 37 -4.73 18.21 -12.77
C SER A 37 -5.40 19.58 -12.76
N PRO A 38 -6.63 19.73 -12.19
CA PRO A 38 -7.25 21.04 -12.00
C PRO A 38 -6.37 22.01 -11.20
N CYS A 39 -5.61 21.48 -10.24
CA CYS A 39 -4.64 22.27 -9.47
C CYS A 39 -3.50 22.79 -10.35
N LEU A 40 -2.98 21.94 -11.25
CA LEU A 40 -1.91 22.31 -12.17
C LEU A 40 -2.38 23.40 -13.14
N THR A 41 -3.56 23.21 -13.76
CA THR A 41 -4.15 24.17 -14.70
C THR A 41 -4.34 25.54 -14.07
N LEU A 42 -4.76 25.62 -12.81
CA LEU A 42 -4.96 26.90 -12.12
C LEU A 42 -3.64 27.59 -11.79
N LEU A 43 -2.64 26.86 -11.30
CA LEU A 43 -1.32 27.43 -10.98
C LEU A 43 -0.61 27.98 -12.23
N THR A 44 -0.66 27.26 -13.34
CA THR A 44 0.00 27.70 -14.58
C THR A 44 -0.78 28.81 -15.28
N ASN A 45 -2.07 28.60 -15.55
CA ASN A 45 -2.84 29.52 -16.40
C ASN A 45 -3.35 30.77 -15.67
N LYS A 46 -3.52 30.73 -14.34
CA LYS A 46 -4.03 31.88 -13.57
C LYS A 46 -2.96 32.59 -12.76
N LEU A 47 -2.00 31.86 -12.19
CA LEU A 47 -0.95 32.44 -11.34
C LEU A 47 0.40 32.61 -12.08
N GLY A 48 0.52 32.13 -13.32
CA GLY A 48 1.73 32.28 -14.12
C GLY A 48 2.94 31.52 -13.59
N ILE A 49 2.72 30.50 -12.75
CA ILE A 49 3.78 29.69 -12.17
C ILE A 49 4.35 28.77 -13.27
N PRO A 50 5.69 28.64 -13.41
CA PRO A 50 6.31 27.72 -14.35
C PRO A 50 5.79 26.29 -14.14
N GLU A 51 5.52 25.57 -15.24
CA GLU A 51 4.86 24.26 -15.22
C GLU A 51 5.56 23.27 -14.29
N GLU A 52 6.88 23.10 -14.39
CA GLU A 52 7.64 22.19 -13.53
C GLU A 52 7.51 22.52 -12.03
N LYS A 53 7.47 23.82 -11.67
CA LYS A 53 7.27 24.25 -10.28
C LYS A 53 5.84 23.98 -9.81
N ALA A 54 4.86 24.22 -10.67
CA ALA A 54 3.46 23.94 -10.37
C ALA A 54 3.21 22.43 -10.23
N GLU A 55 3.77 21.60 -11.10
CA GLU A 55 3.71 20.14 -11.02
C GLU A 55 4.31 19.63 -9.70
N ARG A 56 5.51 20.10 -9.36
CA ARG A 56 6.18 19.73 -8.11
C ARG A 56 5.34 20.09 -6.90
N ALA A 57 4.81 21.31 -6.84
CA ALA A 57 3.97 21.76 -5.73
C ALA A 57 2.68 20.93 -5.61
N CYS A 58 2.07 20.59 -6.75
CA CYS A 58 0.91 19.71 -6.78
C CYS A 58 1.26 18.31 -6.26
N VAL A 59 2.36 17.70 -6.71
CA VAL A 59 2.82 16.38 -6.24
C VAL A 59 3.15 16.41 -4.76
N ALA A 60 3.89 17.42 -4.31
CA ALA A 60 4.30 17.62 -2.92
C ALA A 60 3.14 17.94 -1.99
N THR A 61 1.94 18.25 -2.52
CA THR A 61 0.72 18.43 -1.72
C THR A 61 -0.36 17.38 -2.01
N GLY A 62 -0.05 16.39 -2.86
CA GLY A 62 -0.96 15.30 -3.21
C GLY A 62 -2.17 15.77 -4.01
N PHE A 63 -2.01 16.88 -4.74
CA PHE A 63 -3.07 17.51 -5.53
C PHE A 63 -4.29 17.92 -4.69
N ARG A 64 -4.12 18.16 -3.37
CA ARG A 64 -5.23 18.41 -2.44
C ARG A 64 -6.00 19.70 -2.72
N SER A 65 -5.29 20.79 -3.02
CA SER A 65 -5.89 22.08 -3.36
C SER A 65 -4.84 23.02 -3.96
N VAL A 66 -5.31 24.03 -4.71
CA VAL A 66 -4.45 25.11 -5.22
C VAL A 66 -3.80 25.87 -4.07
N GLN A 67 -4.57 26.19 -3.02
CA GLN A 67 -4.06 26.92 -1.85
C GLN A 67 -2.87 26.20 -1.23
N ALA A 68 -3.00 24.90 -1.02
CA ALA A 68 -1.94 24.08 -0.47
C ALA A 68 -0.66 24.11 -1.30
N ALA A 69 -0.79 23.97 -2.62
CA ALA A 69 0.33 24.01 -3.53
C ALA A 69 0.99 25.41 -3.55
N THR A 70 0.19 26.47 -3.49
CA THR A 70 0.68 27.85 -3.35
C THR A 70 1.43 28.06 -2.04
N ASP A 71 0.87 27.62 -0.90
CA ASP A 71 1.53 27.72 0.41
C ASP A 71 2.86 26.97 0.41
N TRP A 72 2.89 25.77 -0.19
CA TRP A 72 4.10 24.98 -0.35
C TRP A 72 5.17 25.72 -1.18
N LEU A 73 4.76 26.39 -2.27
CA LEU A 73 5.65 27.21 -3.10
C LEU A 73 6.21 28.42 -2.33
N LEU A 74 5.38 29.08 -1.53
CA LEU A 74 5.78 30.25 -0.74
C LEU A 74 6.79 29.88 0.35
N GLN A 75 6.61 28.72 0.99
CA GLN A 75 7.51 28.25 2.05
C GLN A 75 8.88 27.77 1.53
N ARG A 76 9.01 27.51 0.22
CA ARG A 76 10.19 26.89 -0.40
C ARG A 76 10.77 27.73 -1.53
N GLN A 77 10.67 29.05 -1.41
CA GLN A 77 10.96 30.01 -2.49
C GLN A 77 12.37 29.85 -3.12
N ASP A 78 13.33 29.24 -2.41
CA ASP A 78 14.73 29.04 -2.85
C ASP A 78 15.31 27.62 -2.68
N ASP A 79 14.52 26.60 -2.28
CA ASP A 79 15.07 25.27 -2.03
C ASP A 79 15.02 24.37 -3.29
N ASP A 80 16.05 24.49 -4.14
CA ASP A 80 16.30 23.62 -5.29
C ASP A 80 16.77 22.20 -4.89
N ARG A 81 16.78 21.85 -3.60
CA ARG A 81 17.06 20.48 -3.14
C ARG A 81 15.87 19.59 -3.46
N LEU A 82 15.84 19.16 -4.72
CA LEU A 82 14.84 18.30 -5.34
C LEU A 82 14.71 16.97 -4.58
N ILE A 83 13.79 16.91 -3.61
CA ILE A 83 13.39 15.64 -3.01
C ILE A 83 12.57 14.89 -4.06
N ARG A 84 13.14 13.84 -4.64
CA ARG A 84 12.42 12.96 -5.55
C ARG A 84 11.39 12.18 -4.76
N THR A 85 10.13 12.38 -5.09
CA THR A 85 9.03 11.55 -4.59
C THR A 85 9.18 10.13 -5.14
N GLU A 86 9.22 9.16 -4.25
CA GLU A 86 9.17 7.74 -4.59
C GLU A 86 7.83 7.16 -4.20
N PHE A 87 7.38 6.13 -4.90
CA PHE A 87 6.09 5.48 -4.71
C PHE A 87 6.27 4.01 -4.38
N ILE A 88 5.32 3.45 -3.63
CA ILE A 88 5.22 2.02 -3.35
C ILE A 88 3.76 1.58 -3.37
N ILE A 89 3.52 0.43 -3.98
CA ILE A 89 2.22 -0.22 -4.02
C ILE A 89 2.17 -1.29 -2.92
N VAL A 90 1.11 -1.28 -2.12
CA VAL A 90 0.91 -2.28 -1.07
C VAL A 90 -0.54 -2.75 -0.97
N LEU A 91 -0.73 -3.95 -0.42
CA LEU A 91 -2.02 -4.46 0.04
C LEU A 91 -2.08 -4.39 1.56
N CYS A 92 -3.03 -3.63 2.09
CA CYS A 92 -3.31 -3.53 3.52
C CYS A 92 -4.46 -4.49 3.88
N PRO A 93 -4.40 -5.21 5.01
CA PRO A 93 -5.54 -5.99 5.45
C PRO A 93 -6.66 -5.06 5.94
N ASP A 94 -7.86 -5.61 6.15
CA ASP A 94 -8.97 -4.90 6.75
C ASP A 94 -8.73 -4.52 8.22
N GLU A 95 -9.65 -3.71 8.76
CA GLU A 95 -9.57 -3.20 10.13
C GLU A 95 -9.59 -4.33 11.17
N ARG A 96 -10.40 -5.38 10.94
CA ARG A 96 -10.50 -6.52 11.85
C ARG A 96 -9.15 -7.20 12.03
N LEU A 97 -8.50 -7.59 10.93
CA LEU A 97 -7.21 -8.27 11.03
C LEU A 97 -6.12 -7.35 11.57
N ASN A 98 -6.11 -6.07 11.15
CA ASN A 98 -5.14 -5.11 11.69
C ASN A 98 -5.27 -4.93 13.20
N GLU A 99 -6.49 -4.87 13.73
CA GLU A 99 -6.76 -4.69 15.15
C GLU A 99 -6.35 -5.91 15.98
N GLN A 100 -6.60 -7.12 15.45
CA GLN A 100 -6.10 -8.37 16.06
C GLN A 100 -4.57 -8.40 16.11
N ILE A 101 -3.91 -8.04 15.01
CA ILE A 101 -2.45 -7.95 14.95
C ILE A 101 -1.94 -6.91 15.94
N ARG A 102 -2.56 -5.72 16.00
CA ARG A 102 -2.16 -4.64 16.92
C ARG A 102 -2.27 -5.10 18.36
N THR A 103 -3.41 -5.65 18.75
CA THR A 103 -3.66 -6.15 20.11
C THR A 103 -2.67 -7.24 20.48
N PHE A 104 -2.49 -8.24 19.61
CA PHE A 104 -1.51 -9.31 19.82
C PHE A 104 -0.10 -8.75 20.00
N THR A 105 0.37 -7.92 19.07
CA THR A 105 1.72 -7.35 19.11
C THR A 105 1.93 -6.51 20.38
N SER A 106 0.97 -5.68 20.78
CA SER A 106 1.05 -4.89 22.01
C SER A 106 1.17 -5.76 23.27
N GLU A 107 0.38 -6.83 23.38
CA GLU A 107 0.44 -7.75 24.52
C GLU A 107 1.77 -8.52 24.57
N ILE A 108 2.27 -8.98 23.42
CA ILE A 108 3.57 -9.65 23.34
C ILE A 108 4.70 -8.71 23.75
N PHE A 109 4.71 -7.46 23.28
CA PHE A 109 5.72 -6.49 23.69
C PHE A 109 5.65 -6.20 25.19
N ARG A 110 4.44 -6.03 25.75
CA ARG A 110 4.25 -5.84 27.19
C ARG A 110 4.84 -7.01 28.00
N TYR A 111 4.61 -8.24 27.55
CA TYR A 111 5.11 -9.45 28.21
C TYR A 111 6.62 -9.65 28.06
N LEU A 112 7.15 -9.50 26.83
CA LEU A 112 8.55 -9.80 26.51
C LEU A 112 9.52 -8.69 26.88
N ALA A 113 9.11 -7.42 26.78
CA ALA A 113 9.96 -6.28 27.10
C ALA A 113 9.98 -5.93 28.59
N GLN A 114 9.23 -6.66 29.44
CA GLN A 114 9.10 -6.40 30.89
C GLN A 114 8.78 -4.92 31.20
N GLY A 115 7.97 -4.26 30.36
CA GLY A 115 7.63 -2.85 30.51
C GLY A 115 8.72 -1.85 30.09
N ASN A 116 9.87 -2.29 29.59
CA ASN A 116 10.82 -1.39 28.94
C ASN A 116 10.26 -0.94 27.59
N SER A 117 10.40 0.36 27.29
CA SER A 117 10.07 0.95 25.98
C SER A 117 11.06 0.47 24.91
N LEU A 118 11.06 -0.84 24.64
CA LEU A 118 11.51 -1.35 23.35
C LEU A 118 10.45 -0.89 22.36
N ASN A 119 10.74 0.30 21.83
CA ASN A 119 10.04 1.03 20.78
C ASN A 119 8.96 0.20 20.10
N ASP A 120 7.71 0.63 20.29
CA ASP A 120 6.57 0.30 19.44
C ASP A 120 6.92 0.67 18.00
N ARG A 121 7.71 -0.21 17.36
CA ARG A 121 8.12 -0.05 15.99
C ARG A 121 6.91 -0.44 15.17
N GLN A 122 6.06 0.54 14.91
CA GLN A 122 4.90 0.34 14.05
C GLN A 122 5.42 0.19 12.62
N TYR A 123 5.70 -1.04 12.23
CA TYR A 123 5.96 -1.34 10.83
C TYR A 123 4.67 -1.17 10.04
N LEU A 124 4.79 -0.74 8.79
CA LEU A 124 3.67 -0.77 7.86
C LEU A 124 3.15 -2.21 7.79
N ARG A 125 1.96 -2.45 8.35
CA ARG A 125 1.29 -3.75 8.39
C ARG A 125 0.63 -4.04 7.04
N ALA A 126 1.46 -4.18 6.01
CA ALA A 126 1.01 -4.34 4.63
C ALA A 126 1.93 -5.27 3.84
N PHE A 127 1.33 -5.89 2.85
CA PHE A 127 1.98 -6.68 1.83
C PHE A 127 2.53 -5.78 0.73
N LYS A 128 3.85 -5.64 0.67
CA LYS A 128 4.53 -4.87 -0.40
C LYS A 128 4.38 -5.61 -1.72
N LEU A 129 3.78 -4.92 -2.71
CA LEU A 129 3.63 -5.44 -4.07
C LEU A 129 4.78 -5.00 -4.96
N SER A 130 5.22 -3.74 -4.81
CA SER A 130 6.31 -3.18 -5.59
C SER A 130 7.55 -2.88 -4.73
N SER A 131 8.70 -2.81 -5.39
CA SER A 131 9.83 -2.03 -4.87
C SER A 131 9.48 -0.53 -4.95
N PHE A 132 10.25 0.33 -4.28
CA PHE A 132 10.09 1.77 -4.48
C PHE A 132 10.44 2.14 -5.92
N PHE A 133 9.63 3.00 -6.53
CA PHE A 133 9.83 3.49 -7.90
C PHE A 133 9.59 5.00 -7.98
N HIS A 134 10.26 5.67 -8.91
CA HIS A 134 10.10 7.09 -9.12
C HIS A 134 9.23 7.35 -10.34
N VAL A 135 8.33 8.33 -10.25
CA VAL A 135 7.50 8.80 -11.36
C VAL A 135 7.81 10.28 -11.60
N PRO A 136 8.11 10.71 -12.83
CA PRO A 136 8.26 12.13 -13.13
C PRO A 136 6.99 12.91 -12.76
N ASP A 137 7.14 14.10 -12.18
CA ASP A 137 6.03 14.89 -11.62
C ASP A 137 4.85 15.06 -12.59
N ARG A 138 5.13 15.41 -13.85
CA ARG A 138 4.16 15.48 -14.95
C ARG A 138 3.27 14.25 -15.15
N HIS A 139 3.71 13.09 -14.69
CA HIS A 139 2.99 11.83 -14.81
C HIS A 139 2.34 11.36 -13.50
N VAL A 140 2.59 12.02 -12.38
CA VAL A 140 2.06 11.59 -11.08
C VAL A 140 0.53 11.73 -11.04
N TYR A 141 -0.04 12.80 -11.62
CA TYR A 141 -1.51 12.90 -11.68
C TYR A 141 -2.13 11.74 -12.49
N LYS A 142 -1.48 11.34 -13.59
CA LYS A 142 -1.90 10.17 -14.38
C LYS A 142 -1.77 8.88 -13.56
N LEU A 143 -0.68 8.70 -12.81
CA LEU A 143 -0.51 7.57 -11.88
C LEU A 143 -1.70 7.44 -10.93
N HIS A 144 -2.16 8.55 -10.33
CA HIS A 144 -3.31 8.52 -9.42
C HIS A 144 -4.57 8.04 -10.15
N LYS A 145 -4.85 8.58 -11.33
CA LYS A 145 -6.02 8.18 -12.14
C LYS A 145 -5.98 6.72 -12.58
N VAL A 146 -4.80 6.21 -12.96
CA VAL A 146 -4.63 4.77 -13.24
C VAL A 146 -4.97 3.95 -12.01
N PHE A 147 -4.45 4.36 -10.85
CA PHE A 147 -4.64 3.62 -9.62
C PHE A 147 -6.11 3.62 -9.17
N ASP A 148 -6.78 4.78 -9.24
CA ASP A 148 -8.21 4.91 -8.96
C ASP A 148 -9.05 4.02 -9.90
N SER A 149 -8.73 4.01 -11.20
CA SER A 149 -9.39 3.17 -12.21
C SER A 149 -9.18 1.68 -11.95
N VAL A 150 -7.96 1.24 -11.62
CA VAL A 150 -7.67 -0.15 -11.25
C VAL A 150 -8.45 -0.54 -10.00
N ILE A 151 -8.47 0.34 -8.99
CA ILE A 151 -9.21 0.14 -7.76
C ILE A 151 -10.69 -0.10 -8.04
N GLU A 152 -11.30 0.76 -8.86
CA GLU A 152 -12.70 0.69 -9.22
C GLU A 152 -13.01 -0.56 -10.05
N GLN A 153 -12.19 -0.84 -11.07
CA GLN A 153 -12.38 -1.96 -11.98
C GLN A 153 -12.22 -3.31 -11.27
N TYR A 154 -11.27 -3.43 -10.34
CA TYR A 154 -10.89 -4.69 -9.71
C TYR A 154 -11.25 -4.79 -8.24
N HIS A 155 -12.12 -3.90 -7.73
CA HIS A 155 -12.58 -3.91 -6.33
C HIS A 155 -13.08 -5.30 -5.87
N ARG A 156 -13.68 -6.09 -6.77
CA ARG A 156 -14.17 -7.45 -6.47
C ARG A 156 -13.05 -8.47 -6.31
N LEU A 157 -11.95 -8.29 -7.03
CA LEU A 157 -10.79 -9.17 -6.93
C LEU A 157 -10.08 -8.98 -5.59
N PHE A 158 -10.06 -7.75 -5.06
CA PHE A 158 -9.57 -7.46 -3.70
C PHE A 158 -10.48 -7.98 -2.58
N LYS A 159 -11.73 -8.33 -2.90
CA LYS A 159 -12.68 -9.04 -2.02
C LYS A 159 -12.57 -10.56 -2.10
N GLN A 160 -11.77 -11.11 -3.03
CA GLN A 160 -11.47 -12.54 -3.02
C GLN A 160 -10.65 -12.88 -1.78
N LEU A 161 -10.84 -14.08 -1.23
CA LEU A 161 -10.09 -14.57 -0.07
C LEU A 161 -8.60 -14.69 -0.41
N LEU A 162 -7.82 -13.69 -0.03
CA LEU A 162 -6.38 -13.84 0.07
C LEU A 162 -6.09 -14.62 1.36
N HIS A 163 -5.86 -15.92 1.21
CA HIS A 163 -5.48 -16.79 2.31
C HIS A 163 -4.07 -16.45 2.78
N VAL A 164 -3.93 -16.22 4.09
CA VAL A 164 -2.67 -15.95 4.74
C VAL A 164 -2.43 -16.97 5.85
N VAL A 165 -1.16 -17.32 6.03
CA VAL A 165 -0.71 -18.29 7.02
C VAL A 165 0.31 -17.65 7.94
N LEU A 166 0.32 -18.11 9.19
CA LEU A 166 1.29 -17.67 10.17
C LEU A 166 2.58 -18.47 10.06
N TYR A 167 3.69 -17.76 9.93
CA TYR A 167 5.01 -18.32 9.78
C TYR A 167 5.93 -17.79 10.88
N ILE A 168 6.76 -18.68 11.44
CA ILE A 168 7.74 -18.33 12.45
C ILE A 168 9.13 -18.80 12.02
N THR A 169 10.13 -17.96 12.29
CA THR A 169 11.54 -18.23 12.07
C THR A 169 12.30 -18.05 13.39
N ASN A 170 13.63 -18.14 13.35
CA ASN A 170 14.45 -17.87 14.53
C ASN A 170 14.28 -16.44 15.07
N ASP A 171 14.06 -15.45 14.21
CA ASP A 171 14.01 -14.04 14.61
C ASP A 171 12.70 -13.33 14.29
N TYR A 172 11.79 -13.94 13.53
CA TYR A 172 10.58 -13.26 13.07
C TYR A 172 9.34 -14.12 13.23
N LEU A 173 8.23 -13.46 13.57
CA LEU A 173 6.86 -13.96 13.45
C LEU A 173 6.14 -13.12 12.40
N MET A 174 5.53 -13.74 11.40
CA MET A 174 4.95 -13.02 10.26
C MET A 174 3.73 -13.74 9.68
N LEU A 175 2.86 -12.97 9.04
CA LEU A 175 1.83 -13.47 8.14
C LEU A 175 2.36 -13.47 6.71
N MET A 176 2.04 -14.51 5.95
CA MET A 176 2.44 -14.65 4.55
C MET A 176 1.26 -15.17 3.73
N PRO A 177 1.06 -14.73 2.48
CA PRO A 177 0.13 -15.40 1.59
C PRO A 177 0.55 -16.86 1.39
N ASP A 178 -0.43 -17.74 1.33
CA ASP A 178 -0.22 -19.13 0.94
C ASP A 178 0.10 -19.24 -0.58
N ILE A 179 0.12 -20.45 -1.13
CA ILE A 179 0.49 -20.66 -2.54
C ILE A 179 -0.48 -19.95 -3.49
N GLU A 180 -1.79 -20.06 -3.26
CA GLU A 180 -2.80 -19.42 -4.12
C GLU A 180 -2.84 -17.92 -3.88
N GLY A 181 -2.68 -17.47 -2.64
CA GLY A 181 -2.59 -16.07 -2.30
C GLY A 181 -1.39 -15.38 -2.94
N LYS A 182 -0.23 -16.05 -3.02
CA LYS A 182 0.93 -15.53 -3.77
C LYS A 182 0.63 -15.33 -5.25
N LYS A 183 -0.11 -16.25 -5.88
CA LYS A 183 -0.54 -16.11 -7.29
C LYS A 183 -1.50 -14.94 -7.47
N LEU A 184 -2.45 -14.77 -6.54
CA LEU A 184 -3.39 -13.64 -6.56
C LEU A 184 -2.66 -12.30 -6.42
N VAL A 185 -1.75 -12.20 -5.45
CA VAL A 185 -0.88 -11.03 -5.22
C VAL A 185 -0.08 -10.68 -6.47
N GLN A 186 0.52 -11.68 -7.13
CA GLN A 186 1.27 -11.48 -8.36
C GLN A 186 0.35 -11.02 -9.51
N THR A 187 -0.82 -11.63 -9.64
CA THR A 187 -1.82 -11.26 -10.66
C THR A 187 -2.26 -9.79 -10.50
N ILE A 188 -2.56 -9.37 -9.26
CA ILE A 188 -2.88 -7.97 -8.93
C ILE A 188 -1.75 -7.04 -9.39
N PHE A 189 -0.51 -7.39 -9.04
CA PHE A 189 0.65 -6.57 -9.39
C PHE A 189 0.83 -6.46 -10.92
N ASP A 190 0.76 -7.57 -11.65
CA ASP A 190 0.93 -7.59 -13.09
C ASP A 190 -0.15 -6.77 -13.81
N MET A 191 -1.39 -6.79 -13.30
CA MET A 191 -2.48 -5.98 -13.82
C MET A 191 -2.25 -4.48 -13.60
N ILE A 192 -1.86 -4.07 -12.38
CA ILE A 192 -1.51 -2.67 -12.09
C ILE A 192 -0.38 -2.20 -12.99
N LYS A 193 0.67 -3.03 -13.11
CA LYS A 193 1.84 -2.74 -13.93
C LYS A 193 1.44 -2.54 -15.39
N GLN A 194 0.63 -3.45 -15.95
CA GLN A 194 0.17 -3.35 -17.33
C GLN A 194 -0.62 -2.06 -17.58
N GLN A 195 -1.58 -1.71 -16.72
CA GLN A 195 -2.36 -0.48 -16.86
C GLN A 195 -1.49 0.77 -16.74
N PHE A 196 -0.51 0.73 -15.84
CA PHE A 196 0.41 1.84 -15.65
C PHE A 196 1.36 2.04 -16.85
N GLU A 197 1.92 0.96 -17.39
CA GLU A 197 2.85 1.02 -18.54
C GLU A 197 2.18 1.55 -19.81
N LEU A 198 0.86 1.37 -19.97
CA LEU A 198 0.09 1.95 -21.07
C LEU A 198 0.00 3.48 -21.01
N ILE A 199 0.02 4.05 -19.79
CA ILE A 199 -0.27 5.47 -19.55
C ILE A 199 1.02 6.27 -19.26
N VAL A 200 2.01 5.62 -18.64
CA VAL A 200 3.30 6.20 -18.27
C VAL A 200 4.43 5.29 -18.77
N PRO A 201 4.75 5.34 -20.08
CA PRO A 201 5.81 4.50 -20.63
C PRO A 201 7.17 4.86 -20.03
N ASN A 202 8.07 3.87 -19.95
CA ASN A 202 9.45 4.00 -19.47
C ASN A 202 9.61 4.29 -17.96
N VAL A 203 8.55 4.11 -17.15
CA VAL A 203 8.67 4.12 -15.69
C VAL A 203 8.61 2.68 -15.17
N PRO A 204 9.73 2.10 -14.70
CA PRO A 204 9.76 0.70 -14.30
C PRO A 204 9.10 0.49 -12.94
N ILE A 205 7.93 -0.15 -12.92
CA ILE A 205 7.36 -0.72 -11.70
C ILE A 205 7.87 -2.16 -11.56
N ILE A 206 8.71 -2.39 -10.56
CA ILE A 206 9.34 -3.69 -10.31
C ILE A 206 8.66 -4.35 -9.10
N PRO A 207 8.37 -5.66 -9.14
CA PRO A 207 7.80 -6.36 -8.00
C PRO A 207 8.71 -6.28 -6.77
N ALA A 208 8.13 -6.45 -5.59
CA ALA A 208 8.89 -6.48 -4.34
C ALA A 208 9.90 -7.65 -4.36
N LYS A 209 11.19 -7.36 -4.17
CA LYS A 209 12.28 -8.36 -4.22
C LYS A 209 12.23 -9.39 -3.08
N LYS A 210 11.53 -9.10 -1.99
CA LYS A 210 11.39 -9.97 -0.80
C LYS A 210 9.94 -10.44 -0.70
N VAL A 211 9.77 -11.67 -0.23
CA VAL A 211 8.48 -12.33 -0.03
C VAL A 211 7.49 -11.36 0.58
N THR A 212 6.31 -11.25 -0.01
CA THR A 212 5.20 -10.46 0.49
C THR A 212 4.80 -10.99 1.87
N HIS A 213 5.32 -10.41 2.94
CA HIS A 213 5.04 -10.81 4.32
C HIS A 213 4.68 -9.58 5.14
N LEU A 214 3.89 -9.81 6.20
CA LEU A 214 3.52 -8.83 7.19
C LEU A 214 4.15 -9.29 8.50
N THR A 215 5.18 -8.57 8.95
CA THR A 215 5.86 -8.88 10.21
C THR A 215 4.99 -8.50 11.39
N LEU A 216 4.71 -9.47 12.27
CA LEU A 216 4.00 -9.26 13.54
C LEU A 216 4.97 -8.81 14.64
N THR A 217 6.14 -9.46 14.69
CA THR A 217 7.25 -9.11 15.59
C THR A 217 8.58 -9.64 15.05
N HIS A 218 9.67 -9.00 15.46
CA HIS A 218 11.05 -9.37 15.11
C HIS A 218 11.92 -9.41 16.36
N GLY A 219 13.12 -9.97 16.21
CA GLY A 219 14.07 -10.09 17.32
C GLY A 219 13.72 -11.20 18.31
N LEU A 220 13.01 -12.24 17.87
CA LEU A 220 12.62 -13.34 18.75
C LEU A 220 13.83 -13.99 19.44
N SER A 221 14.90 -14.27 18.70
CA SER A 221 16.13 -14.79 19.28
C SER A 221 17.10 -13.67 19.64
N SER A 222 17.22 -12.64 18.80
CA SER A 222 18.24 -11.59 18.95
C SER A 222 17.93 -10.51 19.98
N LEU A 223 16.64 -10.19 20.21
CA LEU A 223 16.23 -9.16 21.18
C LEU A 223 15.61 -9.75 22.43
N PHE A 224 14.75 -10.76 22.27
CA PHE A 224 14.01 -11.37 23.37
C PHE A 224 14.65 -12.66 23.90
N ASN A 225 15.69 -13.16 23.22
CA ASN A 225 16.40 -14.39 23.58
C ASN A 225 15.48 -15.60 23.83
N LEU A 226 14.40 -15.72 23.02
CA LEU A 226 13.42 -16.78 23.18
C LEU A 226 13.99 -18.14 22.77
N SER A 227 13.72 -19.17 23.57
CA SER A 227 14.02 -20.56 23.20
C SER A 227 13.14 -21.04 22.04
N ILE A 228 13.48 -22.19 21.45
CA ILE A 228 12.66 -22.81 20.39
C ILE A 228 11.23 -23.10 20.90
N GLU A 229 11.10 -23.64 22.11
CA GLU A 229 9.81 -23.96 22.73
C GLU A 229 8.95 -22.72 22.99
N GLN A 230 9.57 -21.63 23.46
CA GLN A 230 8.90 -20.34 23.64
C GLN A 230 8.41 -19.77 22.31
N ARG A 231 9.20 -19.92 21.23
CA ARG A 231 8.79 -19.51 19.88
C ARG A 231 7.61 -20.34 19.38
N VAL A 232 7.61 -21.66 19.56
CA VAL A 232 6.47 -22.52 19.20
C VAL A 232 5.21 -22.09 19.97
N SER A 233 5.33 -21.86 21.27
CA SER A 233 4.22 -21.38 22.11
C SER A 233 3.70 -20.02 21.65
N LEU A 234 4.60 -19.10 21.27
CA LEU A 234 4.25 -17.80 20.73
C LEU A 234 3.47 -17.90 19.41
N LYS A 235 3.87 -18.81 18.51
CA LYS A 235 3.14 -19.09 17.27
C LYS A 235 1.73 -19.60 17.57
N GLN A 236 1.59 -20.56 18.49
CA GLN A 236 0.28 -21.09 18.90
C GLN A 236 -0.62 -19.99 19.50
N LEU A 237 -0.06 -19.12 20.34
CA LEU A 237 -0.79 -17.98 20.88
C LEU A 237 -1.25 -17.03 19.77
N ALA A 238 -0.41 -16.75 18.78
CA ALA A 238 -0.79 -15.93 17.63
C ALA A 238 -1.93 -16.57 16.82
N GLU A 239 -1.92 -17.89 16.64
CA GLU A 239 -3.00 -18.63 15.97
C GLU A 239 -4.33 -18.57 16.73
N LEU A 240 -4.29 -18.44 18.06
CA LEU A 240 -5.49 -18.26 18.89
C LEU A 240 -6.00 -16.80 18.88
N CYS A 241 -5.10 -15.82 18.79
CA CYS A 241 -5.47 -14.40 18.86
C CYS A 241 -5.83 -13.80 17.48
N ILE A 242 -5.34 -14.38 16.39
CA ILE A 242 -5.49 -13.84 15.03
C ILE A 242 -6.36 -14.82 14.22
N GLU A 243 -7.59 -14.39 13.93
CA GLU A 243 -8.60 -15.23 13.27
C GLU A 243 -8.38 -15.26 11.74
N LEU A 244 -7.57 -16.21 11.27
CA LEU A 244 -7.24 -16.40 9.86
C LEU A 244 -8.24 -17.29 9.08
N ASP A 245 -9.13 -18.00 9.78
CA ASP A 245 -10.13 -18.88 9.15
C ASP A 245 -11.27 -18.12 8.46
N ARG A 246 -11.39 -16.82 8.74
CA ARG A 246 -12.38 -15.94 8.13
C ARG A 246 -11.76 -15.19 6.95
N PRO A 247 -12.55 -14.93 5.88
CA PRO A 247 -12.16 -13.99 4.83
C PRO A 247 -11.58 -12.69 5.40
N VAL A 248 -10.42 -12.30 4.90
CA VAL A 248 -9.82 -10.99 5.17
C VAL A 248 -9.99 -10.17 3.91
N ASN A 249 -10.59 -9.00 4.02
CA ASN A 249 -10.62 -8.07 2.89
C ASN A 249 -9.28 -7.37 2.79
N TRP A 250 -8.79 -7.16 1.57
CA TRP A 250 -7.54 -6.46 1.33
C TRP A 250 -7.79 -5.18 0.57
N ASN A 251 -7.09 -4.13 0.99
CA ASN A 251 -7.19 -2.79 0.44
C ASN A 251 -5.91 -2.48 -0.31
N LEU A 252 -6.02 -2.32 -1.62
CA LEU A 252 -4.92 -1.81 -2.44
C LEU A 252 -4.69 -0.33 -2.13
N ARG A 253 -3.43 0.03 -1.87
CA ARG A 253 -3.00 1.40 -1.56
C ARG A 253 -1.72 1.77 -2.28
N LEU A 254 -1.66 3.02 -2.72
CA LEU A 254 -0.45 3.65 -3.25
C LEU A 254 0.04 4.63 -2.18
N TYR A 255 1.30 4.47 -1.77
CA TYR A 255 1.97 5.42 -0.91
C TYR A 255 3.04 6.15 -1.69
N SER A 256 3.18 7.46 -1.48
CA SER A 256 4.40 8.18 -1.83
C SER A 256 5.28 8.33 -0.59
N ARG A 257 6.57 8.58 -0.79
CA ARG A 257 7.50 8.98 0.26
C ARG A 257 8.42 10.10 -0.19
N GLU A 258 8.76 10.95 0.77
CA GLU A 258 9.83 11.94 0.67
C GLU A 258 10.93 11.57 1.66
N ARG A 259 12.17 11.52 1.20
CA ARG A 259 13.33 11.23 2.04
C ARG A 259 13.96 12.55 2.46
N SER A 260 13.81 12.93 3.72
CA SER A 260 14.50 14.09 4.29
C SER A 260 16.01 13.81 4.42
N SER A 261 16.83 14.86 4.39
CA SER A 261 18.27 14.82 4.66
C SER A 261 18.61 14.29 6.07
N MET A 262 17.63 14.22 6.97
CA MET A 262 17.75 13.75 8.37
C MET A 262 17.36 12.26 8.57
N ASN A 263 17.25 11.45 7.50
CA ASN A 263 16.78 10.04 7.57
C ASN A 263 15.34 9.85 8.10
N GLU A 264 14.51 10.88 8.01
CA GLU A 264 13.08 10.77 8.26
C GLU A 264 12.37 10.49 6.93
N ILE A 265 11.51 9.46 6.90
CA ILE A 265 10.73 9.12 5.71
C ILE A 265 9.28 9.48 5.99
N VAL A 266 8.80 10.53 5.34
CA VAL A 266 7.37 10.89 5.38
C VAL A 266 6.69 10.13 4.26
N TYR A 267 5.72 9.29 4.60
CA TYR A 267 4.84 8.63 3.64
C TYR A 267 3.53 9.40 3.50
N ARG A 268 2.96 9.44 2.29
CA ARG A 268 1.62 9.96 2.02
C ARG A 268 0.75 8.88 1.41
N VAL A 269 -0.50 8.73 1.86
CA VAL A 269 -1.48 7.93 1.11
C VAL A 269 -1.86 8.70 -0.15
N VAL A 270 -1.59 8.12 -1.31
CA VAL A 270 -1.85 8.76 -2.60
C VAL A 270 -3.22 8.38 -3.15
N SER A 271 -3.57 7.09 -3.07
CA SER A 271 -4.88 6.57 -3.43
C SER A 271 -5.16 5.29 -2.64
N SER A 272 -6.45 5.07 -2.35
CA SER A 272 -6.95 3.98 -1.50
C SER A 272 -8.30 3.47 -2.02
N THR A 273 -8.54 2.18 -1.79
CA THR A 273 -9.64 1.39 -2.35
C THR A 273 -11.05 1.75 -1.83
N THR A 274 -11.21 2.62 -0.82
CA THR A 274 -12.54 2.93 -0.26
C THR A 274 -12.67 4.29 0.46
N ASP A 275 -13.90 4.82 0.35
CA ASP A 275 -14.51 6.00 0.99
C ASP A 275 -15.08 5.67 2.39
N THR A 276 -15.09 6.69 3.24
CA THR A 276 -15.61 6.85 4.62
C THR A 276 -15.97 5.62 5.46
N THR A 277 -15.27 5.51 6.61
CA THR A 277 -15.59 4.80 7.88
C THR A 277 -14.67 3.62 8.30
N ILE A 278 -13.76 3.11 7.45
CA ILE A 278 -12.99 1.87 7.75
C ILE A 278 -11.45 2.10 7.71
N ASN A 279 -10.94 3.13 8.39
CA ASN A 279 -9.51 3.47 8.37
C ASN A 279 -8.79 3.42 9.72
N LYS A 280 -9.35 2.80 10.77
CA LYS A 280 -8.92 3.13 12.16
C LYS A 280 -7.56 2.62 12.67
N CYS A 281 -6.78 1.85 11.92
CA CYS A 281 -5.46 1.42 12.43
C CYS A 281 -4.32 2.40 12.14
N LEU A 282 -4.48 3.35 11.20
CA LEU A 282 -3.62 4.55 11.04
C LEU A 282 -4.44 5.82 10.71
N LEU A 283 -5.75 5.71 10.51
CA LEU A 283 -6.70 6.76 10.09
C LEU A 283 -6.40 7.49 8.78
N LEU A 284 -5.40 7.04 8.03
CA LEU A 284 -4.92 7.75 6.84
C LEU A 284 -5.90 7.68 5.66
N LYS A 285 -6.52 8.82 5.35
CA LYS A 285 -7.23 9.13 4.11
C LYS A 285 -6.24 9.46 2.99
N ALA A 286 -6.72 9.52 1.75
CA ALA A 286 -5.93 10.09 0.66
C ALA A 286 -5.42 11.49 1.09
N ASN A 287 -4.13 11.72 0.88
CA ASN A 287 -3.33 12.87 1.30
C ASN A 287 -2.88 12.93 2.76
N ASP A 288 -3.26 11.97 3.61
CA ASP A 288 -2.74 11.93 4.97
C ASP A 288 -1.26 11.53 4.95
N LEU A 289 -0.49 12.18 5.83
CA LEU A 289 0.94 12.01 6.01
C LEU A 289 1.21 11.18 7.25
N PHE A 290 2.16 10.26 7.18
CA PHE A 290 2.67 9.56 8.37
C PHE A 290 4.17 9.39 8.25
N MET A 291 4.86 9.61 9.36
CA MET A 291 6.31 9.47 9.41
C MET A 291 6.68 8.06 9.81
N VAL A 292 7.55 7.45 9.02
CA VAL A 292 8.28 6.24 9.42
C VAL A 292 9.74 6.67 9.54
N LEU A 293 10.25 6.72 10.77
CA LEU A 293 11.68 6.88 10.98
C LEU A 293 12.37 5.70 10.29
N ASP A 294 13.54 5.89 9.66
CA ASP A 294 14.29 4.83 8.92
C ASP A 294 14.69 3.63 9.83
N ASN A 295 14.26 3.66 11.10
CA ASN A 295 14.44 2.69 12.16
C ASN A 295 13.10 2.04 12.64
N GLY A 296 11.99 2.23 11.90
CA GLY A 296 10.70 1.57 12.12
C GLY A 296 9.77 2.17 13.18
N ARG A 297 10.00 3.39 13.67
CA ARG A 297 9.06 4.09 14.58
C ARG A 297 8.05 4.89 13.75
N ILE A 298 6.75 4.74 14.03
CA ILE A 298 5.71 5.68 13.59
C ILE A 298 5.62 6.78 14.66
N GLY A 299 5.83 8.01 14.24
CA GLY A 299 5.32 9.17 14.97
C GLY A 299 4.08 9.64 14.24
N GLU A 300 2.91 9.49 14.85
CA GLU A 300 1.80 10.37 14.54
C GLU A 300 2.23 11.77 14.98
N GLN A 301 2.35 12.71 14.05
CA GLN A 301 2.21 14.12 14.42
C GLN A 301 0.84 14.58 13.96
N GLU A 302 0.08 15.07 14.94
CA GLU A 302 -1.07 15.93 14.73
C GLU A 302 -0.68 17.12 13.85
N ASN A 303 -1.67 17.62 13.10
CA ASN A 303 -1.61 18.80 12.23
C ASN A 303 -0.65 19.89 12.72
N VAL A 304 0.53 20.03 12.09
CA VAL A 304 1.46 21.17 12.31
C VAL A 304 1.24 22.26 11.25
N PHE A 305 -0.01 22.46 10.82
CA PHE A 305 -0.43 23.70 10.17
C PHE A 305 -1.71 24.18 10.84
N GLY A 306 -1.56 24.62 12.08
CA GLY A 306 -2.53 25.42 12.82
C GLY A 306 -1.84 26.69 13.26
N GLU A 307 -2.45 27.81 12.86
CA GLU A 307 -2.07 29.23 13.00
C GLU A 307 -1.07 29.79 11.99
#